data_AF-A0A2W1AT93-F1
#
_entry.id   AF-A0A2W1AT93-F1
#
_cell.length_a   1.000
_cell.length_b   1.000
_cell.length_c   1.000
_cell.angle_alpha   90.00
_cell.angle_beta   90.00
_cell.angle_gamma   90.00
#
_symmetry.space_group_name_H-M   'P 1'
#
loop_
_entity.id
_entity.type
_entity.pdbx_description
1 polymer ?
#
loop_
_entity_poly.entity_id
_entity_poly.type
_entity_poly.pdbx_seq_one_letter_code
_entity_poly.pdbx_strand_id
1 'polypeptide(L)'
;MSSLHLPRTPESAAAPPVATEYVAPRLPEDLPDAYCEGDIATIPLVQEPHRASWQTEIPERYLAMDADELADRIRGVKAALGERLLILGHHYQRDDVIRFADFRGDSFKLARQAADHSQADFILFCGVHFMAESADILTRPDQAVMLPNLAAGCSMADMAQPQDVYASWDELTSVVPAERTIPVTYMNSDAKLKAFVGRNGGAVCTSSNATAVLQWAFQRGDRVLFFPDQHLGRNTGKKLGIDPRDAMALWNPAQRMGGLTAEQIERSKILLWQGHCSVHVRFKVDQIDKARAQHPGCKVVVHPECTEAVVDAADADGSTEFIINYVKNGPPGVYAVGTEINLVHRLHEEVKDQGKTVFCLDPIICPCATMYRIHPAYQAWVLEELVAGRIVNQIRVDDDTREWANLALQRMLEIV
;
A
#
# COMPACT_ATOMS: atom_id res chain seq x y z
N MET A 1 -2.34 69.25 43.66
CA MET A 1 -0.93 69.54 43.31
C MET A 1 -0.20 68.22 43.44
N SER A 2 0.35 67.56 42.44
CA SER A 2 0.85 68.04 41.16
C SER A 2 0.75 66.90 40.13
N SER A 3 0.24 67.24 38.95
CA SER A 3 0.51 66.61 37.66
C SER A 3 2.01 66.48 37.38
N LEU A 4 2.41 65.50 36.55
CA LEU A 4 3.47 65.53 35.52
C LEU A 4 3.81 64.07 35.12
N HIS A 5 3.40 63.60 33.93
CA HIS A 5 4.02 63.75 32.60
C HIS A 5 4.81 62.49 32.19
N LEU A 6 4.29 61.81 31.15
CA LEU A 6 4.94 60.71 30.42
C LEU A 6 6.25 61.16 29.76
N PRO A 7 7.26 60.28 29.64
CA PRO A 7 8.20 60.33 28.54
C PRO A 7 7.77 59.40 27.39
N ARG A 8 7.96 59.94 26.19
CA ARG A 8 7.56 59.41 24.88
C ARG A 8 8.37 58.19 24.45
N THR A 9 7.74 57.36 23.65
CA THR A 9 8.34 56.33 22.78
C THR A 9 9.45 56.92 21.90
N PRO A 10 10.60 56.25 21.71
CA PRO A 10 11.51 56.58 20.62
C PRO A 10 10.94 56.04 19.29
N GLU A 11 10.92 56.93 18.30
CA GLU A 11 10.53 56.67 16.91
C GLU A 11 11.34 55.51 16.33
N SER A 12 10.63 54.52 15.77
CA SER A 12 11.23 53.48 14.94
C SER A 12 11.62 54.12 13.60
N ALA A 13 12.92 54.25 13.36
CA ALA A 13 13.47 54.66 12.08
C ALA A 13 13.07 53.64 10.99
N ALA A 14 12.43 54.11 9.93
CA ALA A 14 12.11 53.33 8.76
C ALA A 14 13.40 52.94 8.01
N ALA A 15 13.64 51.64 7.84
CA ALA A 15 14.66 51.11 6.94
C ALA A 15 14.09 51.01 5.51
N PRO A 16 14.90 51.27 4.46
CA PRO A 16 14.44 51.30 3.08
C PRO A 16 14.12 49.89 2.55
N PRO A 17 13.24 49.76 1.53
CA PRO A 17 13.01 48.48 0.88
C PRO A 17 14.19 48.15 -0.02
N VAL A 18 15.01 47.18 0.37
CA VAL A 18 15.96 46.55 -0.55
C VAL A 18 15.25 45.35 -1.16
N ALA A 19 14.74 45.53 -2.38
CA ALA A 19 14.39 44.43 -3.25
C ALA A 19 15.68 43.65 -3.55
N THR A 20 15.86 42.52 -2.89
CA THR A 20 16.81 41.50 -3.33
C THR A 20 15.98 40.45 -4.05
N GLU A 21 16.19 40.32 -5.36
CA GLU A 21 15.71 39.18 -6.12
C GLU A 21 16.18 37.91 -5.41
N TYR A 22 15.22 37.07 -5.01
CA TYR A 22 15.52 35.73 -4.55
C TYR A 22 15.97 34.93 -5.78
N VAL A 23 17.28 34.90 -6.01
CA VAL A 23 17.90 33.94 -6.90
C VAL A 23 17.88 32.61 -6.14
N ALA A 24 16.94 31.74 -6.49
CA ALA A 24 16.92 30.38 -5.99
C ALA A 24 18.31 29.75 -6.25
N PRO A 25 18.95 29.15 -5.24
CA PRO A 25 20.22 28.48 -5.47
C PRO A 25 20.02 27.45 -6.58
N ARG A 26 20.83 27.52 -7.64
CA ARG A 26 20.94 26.41 -8.57
C ARG A 26 21.32 25.20 -7.72
N LEU A 27 20.48 24.17 -7.75
CA LEU A 27 20.83 22.87 -7.19
C LEU A 27 22.21 22.51 -7.76
N PRO A 28 23.17 22.09 -6.93
CA PRO A 28 24.43 21.55 -7.43
C PRO A 28 24.11 20.48 -8.48
N GLU A 29 24.82 20.48 -9.61
CA GLU A 29 24.73 19.42 -10.64
C GLU A 29 25.20 18.05 -10.10
N ASP A 30 25.59 18.03 -8.82
CA ASP A 30 26.36 17.03 -8.11
C ASP A 30 25.83 16.80 -6.68
N LEU A 31 24.51 16.96 -6.46
CA LEU A 31 23.86 16.30 -5.33
C LEU A 31 23.97 14.79 -5.58
N PRO A 32 24.66 14.00 -4.74
CA PRO A 32 24.62 12.56 -4.89
C PRO A 32 23.17 12.14 -4.77
N ASP A 33 22.66 11.50 -5.82
CA ASP A 33 21.36 10.84 -5.90
C ASP A 33 21.32 9.71 -4.88
N ALA A 34 21.20 10.08 -3.60
CA ALA A 34 21.62 9.23 -2.51
C ALA A 34 20.73 7.98 -2.32
N TYR A 35 19.66 7.84 -3.10
CA TYR A 35 18.86 6.61 -3.18
C TYR A 35 18.27 6.32 -4.57
N CYS A 36 18.60 7.11 -5.60
CA CYS A 36 17.96 7.01 -6.92
C CYS A 36 18.92 6.75 -8.09
N GLU A 37 20.23 6.94 -7.91
CA GLU A 37 21.24 6.52 -8.90
C GLU A 37 22.09 5.40 -8.33
N GLY A 38 21.62 4.18 -8.53
CA GLY A 38 22.39 2.99 -8.30
C GLY A 38 21.51 1.81 -8.66
N ASP A 39 22.03 0.89 -9.47
CA ASP A 39 21.53 -0.48 -9.42
C ASP A 39 21.42 -0.84 -7.95
N ILE A 40 20.22 -1.19 -7.47
CA ILE A 40 20.05 -1.73 -6.11
C ILE A 40 20.69 -3.11 -6.16
N ALA A 41 22.02 -3.14 -6.11
CA ALA A 41 22.82 -4.34 -6.07
C ALA A 41 22.49 -5.00 -4.75
N THR A 42 21.99 -6.23 -4.81
CA THR A 42 21.72 -7.02 -3.61
C THR A 42 23.00 -7.14 -2.81
N ILE A 43 23.07 -6.45 -1.68
CA ILE A 43 24.10 -6.69 -0.69
C ILE A 43 23.71 -7.94 0.10
N PRO A 44 24.67 -8.72 0.61
CA PRO A 44 24.37 -9.83 1.50
C PRO A 44 23.46 -9.38 2.64
N LEU A 45 22.52 -10.24 3.06
CA LEU A 45 21.55 -9.88 4.11
C LEU A 45 22.26 -9.46 5.40
N VAL A 46 23.44 -10.02 5.69
CA VAL A 46 24.31 -9.65 6.83
C VAL A 46 24.84 -8.22 6.78
N GLN A 47 24.72 -7.52 5.65
CA GLN A 47 25.15 -6.14 5.46
C GLN A 47 23.98 -5.17 5.49
N GLU A 48 22.74 -5.67 5.36
CA GLU A 48 21.54 -4.84 5.44
C GLU A 48 21.37 -4.25 6.86
N PRO A 49 21.09 -2.95 6.97
CA PRO A 49 20.78 -2.32 8.24
C PRO A 49 19.48 -2.89 8.81
N HIS A 50 19.41 -3.05 10.13
CA HIS A 50 18.24 -3.58 10.87
C HIS A 50 17.82 -5.03 10.55
N ARG A 51 18.61 -5.80 9.79
CA ARG A 51 18.37 -7.23 9.48
C ARG A 51 18.09 -8.13 10.68
N ALA A 52 18.70 -7.80 11.84
CA ALA A 52 18.79 -8.69 12.99
C ALA A 52 17.46 -8.86 13.74
N SER A 53 16.44 -8.06 13.40
CA SER A 53 15.12 -8.10 14.03
C SER A 53 14.01 -8.58 13.11
N TRP A 54 14.28 -8.94 11.85
CA TRP A 54 13.22 -9.26 10.91
C TRP A 54 12.77 -10.72 11.01
N GLN A 55 13.68 -11.70 10.95
CA GLN A 55 13.37 -13.10 11.19
C GLN A 55 14.63 -13.88 11.56
N THR A 56 14.66 -14.50 12.74
CA THR A 56 15.88 -15.11 13.31
C THR A 56 16.05 -16.59 12.97
N GLU A 57 15.02 -17.24 12.46
CA GLU A 57 14.99 -18.66 12.12
C GLU A 57 15.80 -18.99 10.85
N ILE A 58 16.15 -17.99 10.05
CA ILE A 58 16.96 -18.18 8.84
C ILE A 58 18.37 -18.70 9.20
N PRO A 59 18.86 -19.77 8.56
CA PRO A 59 20.21 -20.27 8.82
C PRO A 59 21.30 -19.25 8.44
N GLU A 60 22.35 -19.16 9.28
CA GLU A 60 23.45 -18.18 9.11
C GLU A 60 24.09 -18.21 7.73
N ARG A 61 24.16 -19.38 7.09
CA ARG A 61 24.73 -19.53 5.75
C ARG A 61 24.11 -18.59 4.72
N TYR A 62 22.80 -18.34 4.78
CA TYR A 62 22.11 -17.48 3.81
C TYR A 62 22.37 -15.99 4.06
N LEU A 63 22.76 -15.63 5.29
CA LEU A 63 22.98 -14.23 5.66
C LEU A 63 24.18 -13.64 4.92
N ALA A 64 25.22 -14.44 4.71
CA ALA A 64 26.49 -13.98 4.14
C ALA A 64 26.61 -14.20 2.63
N MET A 65 25.67 -14.92 1.99
CA MET A 65 25.70 -15.18 0.56
C MET A 65 25.57 -13.89 -0.24
N ASP A 66 26.32 -13.83 -1.35
CA ASP A 66 26.22 -12.73 -2.31
C ASP A 66 25.03 -12.89 -3.26
N ALA A 67 24.79 -11.85 -4.07
CA ALA A 67 23.67 -11.76 -4.99
C ALA A 67 23.64 -12.91 -6.02
N ASP A 68 24.80 -13.27 -6.56
CA ASP A 68 24.92 -14.26 -7.63
C ASP A 68 24.70 -15.66 -7.09
N GLU A 69 25.29 -15.98 -5.93
CA GLU A 69 25.06 -17.26 -5.26
C GLU A 69 23.58 -17.44 -4.91
N LEU A 70 22.94 -16.42 -4.35
CA LEU A 70 21.50 -16.45 -4.04
C LEU A 70 20.66 -16.65 -5.31
N ALA A 71 21.00 -15.95 -6.39
CA ALA A 71 20.28 -16.07 -7.65
C ALA A 71 20.40 -17.46 -8.26
N ASP A 72 21.59 -18.07 -8.24
CA ASP A 72 21.81 -19.41 -8.77
C ASP A 72 21.07 -20.48 -7.97
N ARG A 73 21.04 -20.35 -6.64
CA ARG A 73 20.26 -21.23 -5.77
C ARG A 73 18.76 -21.15 -6.05
N ILE A 74 18.22 -19.93 -6.13
CA ILE A 74 16.80 -19.72 -6.42
C ILE A 74 16.44 -20.34 -7.79
N ARG A 75 17.26 -20.09 -8.83
CA ARG A 75 17.06 -20.70 -10.16
C ARG A 75 17.14 -22.23 -10.11
N GLY A 76 18.09 -22.77 -9.36
CA GLY A 76 18.26 -24.21 -9.17
C GLY A 76 17.01 -24.87 -8.57
N VAL A 77 16.43 -24.27 -7.52
CA VAL A 77 15.18 -24.76 -6.93
C VAL A 77 14.01 -24.63 -7.92
N LYS A 78 13.92 -23.49 -8.61
CA LYS A 78 12.86 -23.26 -9.61
C LYS A 78 12.89 -24.32 -10.71
N ALA A 79 14.09 -24.68 -11.20
CA ALA A 79 14.28 -25.74 -12.17
C ALA A 79 13.95 -27.13 -11.60
N ALA A 80 14.27 -27.40 -10.33
CA ALA A 80 14.01 -28.68 -9.68
C ALA A 80 12.52 -28.93 -9.40
N LEU A 81 11.76 -27.90 -9.02
CA LEU A 81 10.33 -28.01 -8.71
C LEU A 81 9.44 -27.82 -9.94
N GLY A 82 9.89 -27.09 -10.96
CA GLY A 82 9.14 -26.86 -12.19
C GLY A 82 7.76 -26.25 -11.91
N GLU A 83 6.73 -26.79 -12.55
CA GLU A 83 5.33 -26.32 -12.43
C GLU A 83 4.72 -26.49 -11.03
N ARG A 84 5.36 -27.30 -10.17
CA ARG A 84 4.91 -27.50 -8.78
C ARG A 84 5.17 -26.27 -7.90
N LEU A 85 6.01 -25.33 -8.35
CA LEU A 85 6.32 -24.09 -7.65
C LEU A 85 5.78 -22.89 -8.44
N LEU A 86 5.06 -22.02 -7.75
CA LEU A 86 4.62 -20.72 -8.24
C LEU A 86 5.22 -19.61 -7.36
N ILE A 87 5.95 -18.68 -7.97
CA ILE A 87 6.47 -17.49 -7.28
C ILE A 87 5.65 -16.26 -7.71
N LEU A 88 5.00 -15.63 -6.74
CA LEU A 88 4.15 -14.45 -6.96
C LEU A 88 4.86 -13.20 -6.42
N GLY A 89 5.00 -12.15 -7.23
CA GLY A 89 5.71 -10.93 -6.85
C GLY A 89 4.83 -9.68 -6.89
N HIS A 90 4.68 -9.00 -5.75
CA HIS A 90 3.99 -7.70 -5.74
C HIS A 90 4.81 -6.61 -6.44
N HIS A 91 4.15 -5.66 -7.11
CA HIS A 91 4.79 -4.57 -7.86
C HIS A 91 5.76 -3.69 -7.04
N TYR A 92 5.61 -3.65 -5.73
CA TYR A 92 6.49 -2.89 -4.81
C TYR A 92 7.74 -3.65 -4.37
N GLN A 93 7.90 -4.91 -4.78
CA GLN A 93 9.10 -5.66 -4.49
C GLN A 93 10.33 -5.04 -5.15
N ARG A 94 11.48 -5.30 -4.56
CA ARG A 94 12.79 -4.98 -5.15
C ARG A 94 13.03 -5.80 -6.42
N ASP A 95 13.88 -5.30 -7.30
CA ASP A 95 14.15 -5.95 -8.59
C ASP A 95 14.87 -7.29 -8.44
N ASP A 96 15.74 -7.40 -7.45
CA ASP A 96 16.41 -8.65 -7.09
C ASP A 96 15.49 -9.74 -6.56
N VAL A 97 14.32 -9.38 -6.04
CA VAL A 97 13.25 -10.29 -5.63
C VAL A 97 12.34 -10.61 -6.80
N ILE A 98 11.79 -9.56 -7.43
CA ILE A 98 10.71 -9.69 -8.43
C ILE A 98 11.18 -10.33 -9.74
N ARG A 99 12.50 -10.37 -10.00
CA ARG A 99 13.08 -11.09 -11.15
C ARG A 99 12.80 -12.59 -11.15
N PHE A 100 12.53 -13.19 -9.98
CA PHE A 100 12.24 -14.62 -9.86
C PHE A 100 10.74 -14.94 -9.91
N ALA A 101 9.87 -13.93 -9.83
CA ALA A 101 8.43 -14.11 -9.87
C ALA A 101 7.96 -14.61 -11.25
N ASP A 102 7.07 -15.60 -11.23
CA ASP A 102 6.35 -16.10 -12.41
C ASP A 102 5.27 -15.11 -12.83
N PHE A 103 4.60 -14.49 -11.85
CA PHE A 103 3.60 -13.46 -12.07
C PHE A 103 3.87 -12.22 -11.22
N ARG A 104 3.64 -11.06 -11.84
CA ARG A 104 3.69 -9.74 -11.19
C ARG A 104 2.31 -9.10 -11.20
N GLY A 105 1.93 -8.49 -10.08
CA GLY A 105 0.60 -7.92 -9.96
C GLY A 105 0.36 -7.14 -8.67
N ASP A 106 -0.83 -6.56 -8.61
CA ASP A 106 -1.42 -6.09 -7.36
C ASP A 106 -1.93 -7.27 -6.51
N SER A 107 -2.33 -6.99 -5.27
CA SER A 107 -2.81 -7.99 -4.31
C SER A 107 -3.93 -8.88 -4.87
N PHE A 108 -4.84 -8.31 -5.65
CA PHE A 108 -6.01 -9.01 -6.19
C PHE A 108 -5.62 -9.97 -7.30
N LYS A 109 -4.87 -9.48 -8.28
CA LYS A 109 -4.38 -10.28 -9.40
C LYS A 109 -3.56 -11.45 -8.90
N LEU A 110 -2.66 -11.23 -7.93
CA LEU A 110 -1.83 -12.30 -7.38
C LEU A 110 -2.63 -13.36 -6.62
N ALA A 111 -3.61 -12.97 -5.79
CA ALA A 111 -4.44 -13.93 -5.07
C ALA A 111 -5.28 -14.80 -6.03
N ARG A 112 -5.77 -14.21 -7.13
CA ARG A 112 -6.43 -14.97 -8.21
C ARG A 112 -5.47 -15.90 -8.95
N GLN A 113 -4.27 -15.43 -9.29
CA GLN A 113 -3.25 -16.27 -9.93
C GLN A 113 -2.89 -17.48 -9.05
N ALA A 114 -2.79 -17.30 -7.73
CA ALA A 114 -2.58 -18.39 -6.79
C ALA A 114 -3.66 -19.48 -6.91
N ALA A 115 -4.92 -19.08 -6.94
CA ALA A 115 -6.07 -20.00 -7.03
C ALA A 115 -6.19 -20.67 -8.41
N ASP A 116 -5.94 -19.92 -9.49
CA ASP A 116 -6.07 -20.42 -10.88
C ASP A 116 -4.95 -21.42 -11.24
N HIS A 117 -3.78 -21.37 -10.57
CA HIS A 117 -2.63 -22.23 -10.83
C HIS A 117 -2.75 -23.60 -10.14
N SER A 118 -3.60 -24.46 -10.72
CA SER A 118 -3.90 -25.76 -10.13
C SER A 118 -2.72 -26.73 -10.01
N GLN A 119 -1.72 -26.62 -10.90
CA GLN A 119 -0.53 -27.50 -10.93
C GLN A 119 0.51 -27.19 -9.84
N ALA A 120 0.41 -26.02 -9.21
CA ALA A 120 1.35 -25.62 -8.18
C ALA A 120 0.97 -26.25 -6.83
N ASP A 121 1.87 -27.04 -6.26
CA ASP A 121 1.77 -27.53 -4.87
C ASP A 121 2.25 -26.46 -3.88
N PHE A 122 3.17 -25.61 -4.34
CA PHE A 122 3.91 -24.65 -3.52
C PHE A 122 3.78 -23.25 -4.11
N ILE A 123 3.40 -22.29 -3.28
CA ILE A 123 3.22 -20.90 -3.68
C ILE A 123 4.10 -20.02 -2.79
N LEU A 124 5.18 -19.47 -3.33
CA LEU A 124 5.99 -18.48 -2.63
C LEU A 124 5.46 -17.07 -2.94
N PHE A 125 4.85 -16.43 -1.94
CA PHE A 125 4.27 -15.11 -2.08
C PHE A 125 5.27 -14.02 -1.67
N CYS A 126 5.95 -13.40 -2.64
CA CYS A 126 6.84 -12.26 -2.43
C CYS A 126 6.02 -10.96 -2.29
N GLY A 127 5.44 -10.79 -1.10
CA GLY A 127 4.60 -9.65 -0.72
C GLY A 127 4.62 -9.46 0.80
N VAL A 128 3.45 -9.24 1.38
CA VAL A 128 3.25 -9.07 2.83
C VAL A 128 2.20 -10.04 3.35
N HIS A 129 2.14 -10.23 4.67
CA HIS A 129 1.38 -11.27 5.37
C HIS A 129 -0.07 -11.39 4.90
N PHE A 130 -0.86 -10.30 4.94
CA PHE A 130 -2.27 -10.35 4.54
C PHE A 130 -2.49 -10.77 3.08
N MET A 131 -1.52 -10.53 2.19
CA MET A 131 -1.61 -10.93 0.79
C MET A 131 -1.45 -12.45 0.67
N ALA A 132 -0.50 -13.01 1.42
CA ALA A 132 -0.30 -14.45 1.51
C ALA A 132 -1.48 -15.15 2.20
N GLU A 133 -2.09 -14.54 3.22
CA GLU A 133 -3.35 -15.04 3.81
C GLU A 133 -4.48 -15.09 2.78
N SER A 134 -4.60 -14.04 1.97
CA SER A 134 -5.63 -13.98 0.93
C SER A 134 -5.41 -15.03 -0.16
N ALA A 135 -4.15 -15.36 -0.47
CA ALA A 135 -3.82 -16.48 -1.32
C ALA A 135 -4.22 -17.82 -0.66
N ASP A 136 -3.84 -18.07 0.60
CA ASP A 136 -4.21 -19.30 1.35
C ASP A 136 -5.73 -19.51 1.45
N ILE A 137 -6.49 -18.42 1.53
CA ILE A 137 -7.96 -18.47 1.57
C ILE A 137 -8.55 -18.95 0.23
N LEU A 138 -7.97 -18.53 -0.89
CA LEU A 138 -8.49 -18.80 -2.23
C LEU A 138 -7.92 -20.08 -2.87
N THR A 139 -6.74 -20.50 -2.43
CA THR A 139 -6.08 -21.72 -2.91
C THR A 139 -6.72 -22.98 -2.36
N ARG A 140 -6.43 -24.11 -2.98
CA ARG A 140 -6.90 -25.41 -2.47
C ARG A 140 -6.18 -25.79 -1.16
N PRO A 141 -6.79 -26.61 -0.29
CA PRO A 141 -6.19 -27.01 0.98
C PRO A 141 -4.87 -27.79 0.86
N ASP A 142 -4.59 -28.40 -0.30
CA ASP A 142 -3.35 -29.13 -0.59
C ASP A 142 -2.20 -28.22 -1.05
N GLN A 143 -2.49 -26.95 -1.41
CA GLN A 143 -1.47 -26.00 -1.82
C GLN A 143 -0.87 -25.32 -0.58
N ALA A 144 0.46 -25.30 -0.49
CA ALA A 144 1.16 -24.60 0.58
C ALA A 144 1.51 -23.18 0.12
N VAL A 145 0.97 -22.18 0.82
CA VAL A 145 1.35 -20.77 0.64
C VAL A 145 2.42 -20.40 1.66
N MET A 146 3.56 -19.90 1.19
CA MET A 146 4.67 -19.47 2.03
C MET A 146 5.02 -18.00 1.79
N LEU A 147 5.47 -17.34 2.85
CA LEU A 147 5.99 -15.98 2.81
C LEU A 147 7.51 -16.03 3.08
N PRO A 148 8.36 -15.39 2.25
CA PRO A 148 9.80 -15.42 2.50
C PRO A 148 10.18 -14.93 3.90
N ASN A 149 9.54 -13.85 4.37
CA ASN A 149 9.78 -13.29 5.70
C ASN A 149 8.46 -13.06 6.45
N LEU A 150 8.24 -13.76 7.56
CA LEU A 150 7.01 -13.67 8.35
C LEU A 150 6.78 -12.28 8.97
N ALA A 151 7.83 -11.50 9.18
CA ALA A 151 7.70 -10.12 9.63
C ALA A 151 7.35 -9.14 8.51
N ALA A 152 7.20 -9.56 7.25
CA ALA A 152 6.72 -8.69 6.17
C ALA A 152 5.22 -8.39 6.37
N GLY A 153 4.89 -7.44 7.26
CA GLY A 153 3.51 -7.01 7.57
C GLY A 153 3.07 -5.77 6.76
N CYS A 154 2.08 -5.04 7.26
CA CYS A 154 1.68 -3.76 6.69
C CYS A 154 1.19 -2.83 7.79
N SER A 155 1.92 -1.74 8.01
CA SER A 155 1.61 -0.78 9.08
C SER A 155 0.17 -0.27 9.01
N MET A 156 -0.38 -0.09 7.80
CA MET A 156 -1.76 0.33 7.60
C MET A 156 -2.78 -0.77 7.93
N ALA A 157 -2.50 -2.03 7.56
CA ALA A 157 -3.35 -3.16 7.98
C ALA A 157 -3.36 -3.27 9.51
N ASP A 158 -2.20 -3.07 10.14
CA ASP A 158 -2.03 -3.11 11.58
C ASP A 158 -2.75 -1.96 12.32
N MET A 159 -3.17 -0.90 11.63
CA MET A 159 -3.98 0.19 12.22
C MET A 159 -5.43 -0.21 12.46
N ALA A 160 -5.92 -1.30 11.86
CA ALA A 160 -7.22 -1.88 12.18
C ALA A 160 -7.00 -3.29 12.73
N GLN A 161 -7.03 -3.42 14.05
CA GLN A 161 -6.95 -4.74 14.68
C GLN A 161 -8.34 -5.36 14.83
N PRO A 162 -8.48 -6.69 14.77
CA PRO A 162 -9.76 -7.38 14.92
C PRO A 162 -10.58 -6.91 16.13
N GLN A 163 -9.97 -6.82 17.31
CA GLN A 163 -10.66 -6.40 18.53
C GLN A 163 -11.21 -4.97 18.44
N ASP A 164 -10.50 -4.06 17.79
CA ASP A 164 -10.90 -2.66 17.67
C ASP A 164 -12.08 -2.52 16.71
N VAL A 165 -12.05 -3.28 15.60
CA VAL A 165 -13.15 -3.30 14.62
C VAL A 165 -14.41 -3.93 15.23
N TYR A 166 -14.28 -5.01 16.01
CA TYR A 166 -15.42 -5.66 16.66
C TYR A 166 -16.07 -4.72 17.68
N ALA A 167 -15.27 -4.08 18.54
CA ALA A 167 -15.76 -3.08 19.49
C ALA A 167 -16.41 -1.90 18.78
N SER A 168 -15.80 -1.40 17.70
CA SER A 168 -16.34 -0.30 16.90
C SER A 168 -17.67 -0.67 16.22
N TRP A 169 -17.81 -1.93 15.80
CA TRP A 169 -19.06 -2.44 15.23
C TRP A 169 -20.17 -2.50 16.27
N ASP A 170 -19.90 -2.99 17.47
CA ASP A 170 -20.88 -3.01 18.56
C ASP A 170 -21.33 -1.59 18.95
N GLU A 171 -20.38 -0.65 19.04
CA GLU A 171 -20.69 0.77 19.29
C GLU A 171 -21.53 1.37 18.17
N LEU A 172 -21.12 1.18 16.92
CA LEU A 172 -21.84 1.66 15.74
C LEU A 172 -23.27 1.11 15.68
N THR A 173 -23.41 -0.20 15.88
CA THR A 173 -24.70 -0.89 15.77
C THR A 173 -25.65 -0.61 16.93
N SER A 174 -25.14 -0.03 18.03
CA SER A 174 -25.97 0.51 19.11
C SER A 174 -26.70 1.81 18.75
N VAL A 175 -26.23 2.52 17.71
CA VAL A 175 -26.84 3.77 17.22
C VAL A 175 -27.62 3.54 15.94
N VAL A 176 -27.07 2.78 14.99
CA VAL A 176 -27.71 2.49 13.70
C VAL A 176 -27.89 0.98 13.52
N PRO A 177 -29.03 0.48 13.02
CA PRO A 177 -29.21 -0.96 12.80
C PRO A 177 -28.11 -1.57 11.93
N ALA A 178 -27.63 -2.75 12.30
CA ALA A 178 -26.57 -3.47 11.59
C ALA A 178 -26.94 -3.73 10.12
N GLU A 179 -28.21 -4.01 9.85
CA GLU A 179 -28.74 -4.29 8.51
C GLU A 179 -28.65 -3.07 7.57
N ARG A 180 -28.50 -1.86 8.11
CA ARG A 180 -28.36 -0.62 7.34
C ARG A 180 -26.90 -0.24 7.10
N THR A 181 -25.95 -0.98 7.68
CA THR A 181 -24.52 -0.70 7.59
C THR A 181 -23.81 -1.87 6.90
N ILE A 182 -23.11 -1.59 5.81
CA ILE A 182 -22.31 -2.59 5.08
C ILE A 182 -20.83 -2.38 5.41
N PRO A 183 -20.15 -3.33 6.08
CA PRO A 183 -18.71 -3.22 6.27
C PRO A 183 -18.00 -3.49 4.93
N VAL A 184 -17.03 -2.66 4.59
CA VAL A 184 -16.16 -2.85 3.43
C VAL A 184 -14.73 -2.74 3.92
N THR A 185 -13.96 -3.82 3.73
CA THR A 185 -12.54 -3.82 4.08
C THR A 185 -11.68 -3.79 2.83
N TYR A 186 -10.67 -2.95 2.83
CA TYR A 186 -9.63 -3.00 1.82
C TYR A 186 -8.84 -4.31 1.97
N MET A 187 -8.31 -4.85 0.86
CA MET A 187 -7.49 -6.05 0.80
C MET A 187 -6.36 -6.05 1.84
N ASN A 188 -5.83 -4.87 2.14
CA ASN A 188 -4.81 -4.57 3.14
C ASN A 188 -5.38 -4.65 4.57
N SER A 189 -5.83 -5.83 4.98
CA SER A 189 -6.47 -6.13 6.26
C SER A 189 -6.20 -7.57 6.69
N ASP A 190 -6.28 -7.87 7.98
CA ASP A 190 -6.14 -9.23 8.52
C ASP A 190 -7.23 -10.19 7.98
N ALA A 191 -6.91 -11.48 7.83
CA ALA A 191 -7.89 -12.50 7.44
C ALA A 191 -9.15 -12.53 8.33
N LYS A 192 -9.02 -12.32 9.65
CA LYS A 192 -10.15 -12.25 10.59
C LYS A 192 -11.06 -11.06 10.35
N LEU A 193 -10.50 -9.97 9.83
CA LEU A 193 -11.29 -8.81 9.41
C LEU A 193 -12.05 -9.08 8.12
N LYS A 194 -11.43 -9.76 7.16
CA LYS A 194 -12.14 -10.25 5.96
C LYS A 194 -13.29 -11.19 6.34
N ALA A 195 -13.06 -12.10 7.29
CA ALA A 195 -14.08 -12.98 7.83
C ALA A 195 -15.23 -12.20 8.51
N PHE A 196 -14.89 -11.23 9.35
CA PHE A 196 -15.89 -10.35 9.96
C PHE A 196 -16.74 -9.62 8.92
N VAL A 197 -16.11 -9.08 7.87
CA VAL A 197 -16.83 -8.44 6.76
C VAL A 197 -17.75 -9.43 6.06
N GLY A 198 -17.28 -10.66 5.79
CA GLY A 198 -18.07 -11.71 5.17
C GLY A 198 -19.33 -12.07 5.97
N ARG A 199 -19.17 -12.26 7.28
CA ARG A 199 -20.25 -12.53 8.25
C ARG A 199 -21.31 -11.45 8.28
N ASN A 200 -20.88 -10.19 8.23
CA ASN A 200 -21.75 -9.02 8.34
C ASN A 200 -22.23 -8.52 6.96
N GLY A 201 -22.31 -9.39 5.95
CA GLY A 201 -22.92 -9.04 4.66
C GLY A 201 -22.09 -8.10 3.78
N GLY A 202 -20.84 -7.85 4.14
CA GLY A 202 -19.93 -6.95 3.44
C GLY A 202 -19.07 -7.61 2.36
N ALA A 203 -18.12 -6.85 1.80
CA ALA A 203 -17.18 -7.32 0.78
C ALA A 203 -15.77 -6.75 0.99
N VAL A 204 -14.78 -7.47 0.47
CA VAL A 204 -13.42 -6.93 0.33
C VAL A 204 -13.36 -5.98 -0.88
N CYS A 205 -12.47 -5.01 -0.87
CA CYS A 205 -12.17 -4.20 -2.06
C CYS A 205 -10.66 -4.07 -2.28
N THR A 206 -10.28 -3.55 -3.44
CA THR A 206 -8.92 -3.08 -3.76
C THR A 206 -8.98 -1.64 -4.29
N SER A 207 -7.82 -0.99 -4.44
CA SER A 207 -7.76 0.31 -5.11
C SER A 207 -8.25 0.29 -6.56
N SER A 208 -8.28 -0.89 -7.20
CA SER A 208 -8.79 -1.09 -8.56
C SER A 208 -10.32 -1.16 -8.64
N ASN A 209 -11.01 -1.66 -7.61
CA ASN A 209 -12.47 -1.92 -7.66
C ASN A 209 -13.28 -1.24 -6.53
N ALA A 210 -12.65 -0.43 -5.66
CA ALA A 210 -13.31 0.22 -4.53
C ALA A 210 -14.59 0.98 -4.93
N THR A 211 -14.60 1.65 -6.07
CA THR A 211 -15.78 2.36 -6.59
C THR A 211 -16.96 1.42 -6.82
N ALA A 212 -16.72 0.28 -7.49
CA ALA A 212 -17.75 -0.73 -7.76
C ALA A 212 -18.25 -1.37 -6.46
N VAL A 213 -17.34 -1.68 -5.52
CA VAL A 213 -17.70 -2.25 -4.22
C VAL A 213 -18.53 -1.27 -3.37
N LEU A 214 -18.20 0.02 -3.35
CA LEU A 214 -19.01 1.02 -2.65
C LEU A 214 -20.40 1.17 -3.29
N GLN A 215 -20.50 1.19 -4.62
CA GLN A 215 -21.79 1.20 -5.31
C GLN A 215 -22.64 -0.04 -4.96
N TRP A 216 -22.02 -1.22 -4.95
CA TRP A 216 -22.66 -2.48 -4.55
C TRP A 216 -23.13 -2.44 -3.09
N ALA A 217 -22.35 -1.83 -2.19
CA ALA A 217 -22.68 -1.68 -0.78
C ALA A 217 -23.89 -0.75 -0.58
N PHE A 218 -23.94 0.38 -1.29
CA PHE A 218 -25.06 1.33 -1.21
C PHE A 218 -26.37 0.82 -1.81
N GLN A 219 -26.35 -0.29 -2.57
CA GLN A 219 -27.57 -0.97 -2.99
C GLN A 219 -28.16 -1.85 -1.88
N ARG A 220 -27.41 -2.12 -0.80
CA ARG A 220 -27.75 -3.08 0.26
C ARG A 220 -27.94 -2.42 1.62
N GLY A 221 -27.28 -1.30 1.85
CA GLY A 221 -27.42 -0.51 3.07
C GLY A 221 -27.25 0.97 2.79
N ASP A 222 -27.58 1.77 3.80
CA ASP A 222 -27.53 3.23 3.70
C ASP A 222 -26.14 3.79 4.04
N ARG A 223 -25.32 2.96 4.69
CA ARG A 223 -24.01 3.34 5.23
C ARG A 223 -22.96 2.28 4.96
N VAL A 224 -21.72 2.73 4.82
CA VAL A 224 -20.54 1.88 4.75
C VAL A 224 -19.61 2.16 5.93
N LEU A 225 -19.14 1.11 6.60
CA LEU A 225 -17.95 1.18 7.45
C LEU A 225 -16.74 0.76 6.60
N PHE A 226 -15.88 1.71 6.26
CA PHE A 226 -14.73 1.50 5.36
C PHE A 226 -13.42 1.51 6.13
N PHE A 227 -12.61 0.46 5.99
CA PHE A 227 -11.36 0.31 6.74
C PHE A 227 -10.30 -0.52 6.00
N PRO A 228 -9.00 -0.39 6.35
CA PRO A 228 -8.45 0.54 7.32
C PRO A 228 -8.14 1.93 6.74
N ASP A 229 -8.07 2.10 5.42
CA ASP A 229 -7.57 3.35 4.83
C ASP A 229 -8.67 4.41 4.66
N GLN A 230 -8.54 5.52 5.41
CA GLN A 230 -9.43 6.66 5.25
C GLN A 230 -9.32 7.32 3.88
N HIS A 231 -8.14 7.31 3.26
CA HIS A 231 -7.90 8.07 2.03
C HIS A 231 -8.52 7.37 0.84
N LEU A 232 -8.27 6.07 0.66
CA LEU A 232 -8.97 5.27 -0.33
C LEU A 232 -10.50 5.39 -0.18
N GLY A 233 -11.03 5.22 1.04
CA GLY A 233 -12.47 5.33 1.28
C GLY A 233 -13.01 6.71 0.94
N ARG A 234 -12.32 7.78 1.36
CA ARG A 234 -12.72 9.17 1.11
C ARG A 234 -12.70 9.53 -0.37
N ASN A 235 -11.59 9.24 -1.05
CA ASN A 235 -11.41 9.54 -2.47
C ASN A 235 -12.41 8.75 -3.31
N THR A 236 -12.68 7.48 -2.96
CA THR A 236 -13.70 6.68 -3.64
C THR A 236 -15.10 7.22 -3.41
N GLY A 237 -15.46 7.57 -2.18
CA GLY A 237 -16.76 8.19 -1.88
C GLY A 237 -16.96 9.51 -2.62
N LYS A 238 -15.91 10.33 -2.72
CA LYS A 238 -15.94 11.60 -3.46
C LYS A 238 -16.17 11.39 -4.95
N LYS A 239 -15.53 10.38 -5.57
CA LYS A 239 -15.80 9.98 -6.97
C LYS A 239 -17.25 9.58 -7.21
N LEU A 240 -17.94 9.09 -6.18
CA LEU A 240 -19.38 8.76 -6.21
C LEU A 240 -20.29 9.96 -5.90
N GLY A 241 -19.75 11.17 -5.77
CA GLY A 241 -20.51 12.38 -5.48
C GLY A 241 -20.95 12.52 -4.02
N ILE A 242 -20.37 11.74 -3.10
CA ILE A 242 -20.60 11.88 -1.67
C ILE A 242 -19.66 12.98 -1.15
N ASP A 243 -20.21 14.03 -0.53
CA ASP A 243 -19.40 15.12 0.01
C ASP A 243 -18.59 14.63 1.23
N PRO A 244 -17.24 14.69 1.19
CA PRO A 244 -16.38 14.29 2.30
C PRO A 244 -16.58 15.07 3.60
N ARG A 245 -17.14 16.29 3.55
CA ARG A 245 -17.33 17.17 4.71
C ARG A 245 -18.66 16.97 5.40
N ASP A 246 -19.69 16.54 4.67
CA ASP A 246 -21.04 16.42 5.20
C ASP A 246 -21.43 14.96 5.48
N ALA A 247 -21.12 14.07 4.54
CA ALA A 247 -21.61 12.69 4.51
C ALA A 247 -20.54 11.63 4.78
N MET A 248 -19.31 12.03 5.12
CA MET A 248 -18.27 11.11 5.59
C MET A 248 -17.75 11.53 6.95
N ALA A 249 -17.59 10.59 7.86
CA ALA A 249 -17.04 10.85 9.18
C ALA A 249 -15.84 9.93 9.47
N LEU A 250 -14.83 10.47 10.14
CA LEU A 250 -13.63 9.74 10.51
C LEU A 250 -13.87 9.04 11.85
N TRP A 251 -13.66 7.73 11.89
CA TRP A 251 -13.78 6.89 13.07
C TRP A 251 -12.38 6.67 13.68
N ASN A 252 -12.14 7.25 14.85
CA ASN A 252 -10.93 7.02 15.62
C ASN A 252 -11.16 5.87 16.63
N PRO A 253 -10.58 4.68 16.44
CA PRO A 253 -10.80 3.53 17.33
C PRO A 253 -10.30 3.75 18.76
N ALA A 254 -9.42 4.74 19.00
CA ALA A 254 -8.96 5.08 20.33
C ALA A 254 -9.99 5.90 21.14
N GLN A 255 -11.11 6.29 20.54
CA GLN A 255 -12.14 7.11 21.16
C GLN A 255 -13.48 6.37 21.17
N ARG A 256 -14.23 6.54 22.26
CA ARG A 256 -15.60 6.05 22.36
C ARG A 256 -16.46 6.62 21.21
N MET A 257 -17.27 5.77 20.59
CA MET A 257 -18.08 6.08 19.40
C MET A 257 -17.24 6.64 18.23
N GLY A 258 -15.97 6.25 18.12
CA GLY A 258 -15.06 6.77 17.11
C GLY A 258 -14.71 8.26 17.26
N GLY A 259 -15.04 8.89 18.38
CA GLY A 259 -14.97 10.34 18.56
C GLY A 259 -16.16 11.12 18.00
N LEU A 260 -17.24 10.42 17.63
CA LEU A 260 -18.42 10.98 16.98
C LEU A 260 -19.62 10.99 17.93
N THR A 261 -20.52 11.94 17.69
CA THR A 261 -21.87 11.93 18.28
C THR A 261 -22.78 10.97 17.53
N ALA A 262 -23.87 10.52 18.18
CA ALA A 262 -24.87 9.67 17.52
C ALA A 262 -25.45 10.32 16.25
N GLU A 263 -25.73 11.62 16.28
CA GLU A 263 -26.22 12.38 15.12
C GLU A 263 -25.22 12.39 13.94
N GLN A 264 -23.91 12.56 14.24
CA GLN A 264 -22.87 12.47 13.21
C GLN A 264 -22.78 11.07 12.59
N ILE A 265 -22.93 10.02 13.41
CA ILE A 265 -22.99 8.65 12.93
C ILE A 265 -24.21 8.47 12.03
N GLU A 266 -25.41 8.87 12.47
CA GLU A 266 -26.67 8.75 11.73
C GLU A 266 -26.66 9.52 10.40
N ARG A 267 -26.01 10.68 10.34
CA ARG A 267 -25.89 11.46 9.10
C ARG A 267 -24.86 10.89 8.12
N SER A 268 -23.81 10.23 8.62
CA SER A 268 -22.72 9.74 7.77
C SER A 268 -23.18 8.62 6.83
N LYS A 269 -22.81 8.71 5.54
CA LYS A 269 -22.93 7.62 4.56
C LYS A 269 -21.70 6.72 4.56
N ILE A 270 -20.53 7.27 4.87
CA ILE A 270 -19.29 6.50 5.00
C ILE A 270 -18.61 6.84 6.32
N LEU A 271 -18.40 5.83 7.14
CA LEU A 271 -17.51 5.88 8.30
C LEU A 271 -16.13 5.39 7.86
N LEU A 272 -15.15 6.28 7.91
CA LEU A 272 -13.79 6.04 7.46
C LEU A 272 -12.94 5.70 8.67
N TRP A 273 -12.33 4.52 8.70
CA TRP A 273 -11.37 4.18 9.76
C TRP A 273 -10.16 5.11 9.72
N GLN A 274 -9.67 5.58 10.87
CA GLN A 274 -8.48 6.44 10.96
C GLN A 274 -7.16 5.70 10.71
N GLY A 275 -7.10 4.88 9.67
CA GLY A 275 -5.86 4.32 9.14
C GLY A 275 -5.41 5.09 7.89
N HIS A 276 -4.14 4.90 7.52
CA HIS A 276 -3.56 5.48 6.31
C HIS A 276 -2.24 4.77 5.96
N CYS A 277 -1.82 4.86 4.70
CA CYS A 277 -0.53 4.34 4.27
C CYS A 277 0.57 5.39 4.48
N SER A 278 1.59 5.05 5.29
CA SER A 278 2.73 5.94 5.58
C SER A 278 3.56 6.32 4.36
N VAL A 279 3.47 5.56 3.26
CA VAL A 279 4.12 5.89 1.98
C VAL A 279 3.32 6.98 1.26
N HIS A 280 2.01 6.81 1.13
CA HIS A 280 1.17 7.68 0.29
C HIS A 280 0.81 9.02 0.95
N VAL A 281 0.82 9.13 2.28
CA VAL A 281 0.59 10.42 2.97
C VAL A 281 1.80 11.36 2.91
N ARG A 282 2.94 10.90 2.39
CA ARG A 282 4.14 11.75 2.20
C ARG A 282 4.00 12.73 1.06
N PHE A 283 3.21 12.36 0.04
CA PHE A 283 2.98 13.19 -1.12
C PHE A 283 2.21 14.45 -0.74
N LYS A 284 2.64 15.59 -1.28
CA LYS A 284 2.07 16.92 -1.03
C LYS A 284 1.80 17.65 -2.33
N VAL A 285 0.82 18.55 -2.33
CA VAL A 285 0.50 19.40 -3.49
C VAL A 285 1.72 20.21 -3.94
N ASP A 286 2.53 20.73 -3.00
CA ASP A 286 3.77 21.45 -3.32
C ASP A 286 4.76 20.63 -4.17
N GLN A 287 4.79 19.30 -4.04
CA GLN A 287 5.64 18.44 -4.87
C GLN A 287 5.12 18.35 -6.30
N ILE A 288 3.79 18.29 -6.46
CA ILE A 288 3.12 18.35 -7.77
C ILE A 288 3.43 19.69 -8.45
N ASP A 289 3.31 20.79 -7.72
CA ASP A 289 3.58 22.13 -8.24
C ASP A 289 5.05 22.29 -8.65
N LYS A 290 5.98 21.77 -7.84
CA LYS A 290 7.42 21.74 -8.19
C LYS A 290 7.68 20.90 -9.43
N ALA A 291 7.09 19.71 -9.54
CA ALA A 291 7.23 18.84 -10.71
C ALA A 291 6.74 19.55 -11.98
N ARG A 292 5.59 20.23 -11.92
CA ARG A 292 5.04 21.02 -13.04
C ARG A 292 5.90 22.23 -13.39
N ALA A 293 6.52 22.88 -12.41
CA ALA A 293 7.43 24.01 -12.65
C ALA A 293 8.75 23.56 -13.30
N GLN A 294 9.30 22.42 -12.87
CA GLN A 294 10.55 21.86 -13.41
C GLN A 294 10.35 21.20 -14.78
N HIS A 295 9.19 20.58 -14.99
CA HIS A 295 8.83 19.87 -16.23
C HIS A 295 7.47 20.36 -16.73
N PRO A 296 7.42 21.50 -17.44
CA PRO A 296 6.17 22.01 -18.02
C PRO A 296 5.50 20.96 -18.92
N GLY A 297 4.22 20.69 -18.66
CA GLY A 297 3.45 19.68 -19.39
C GLY A 297 3.67 18.24 -18.92
N CYS A 298 4.37 18.01 -17.80
CA CYS A 298 4.41 16.69 -17.18
C CYS A 298 3.01 16.23 -16.75
N LYS A 299 2.80 14.92 -16.81
CA LYS A 299 1.59 14.26 -16.35
C LYS A 299 1.80 13.69 -14.95
N VAL A 300 0.87 13.96 -14.06
CA VAL A 300 0.95 13.60 -12.65
C VAL A 300 -0.08 12.51 -12.36
N VAL A 301 0.39 11.34 -11.94
CA VAL A 301 -0.50 10.21 -11.57
C VAL A 301 -0.16 9.70 -10.18
N VAL A 302 -1.16 9.52 -9.33
CA VAL A 302 -0.97 9.14 -7.91
C VAL A 302 -1.82 7.94 -7.52
N HIS A 303 -1.47 7.28 -6.42
CA HIS A 303 -2.30 6.23 -5.85
C HIS A 303 -3.48 6.83 -5.04
N PRO A 304 -4.68 6.22 -5.02
CA PRO A 304 -5.84 6.74 -4.28
C PRO A 304 -5.71 6.67 -2.75
N GLU A 305 -4.64 6.05 -2.23
CA GLU A 305 -4.27 6.11 -0.80
C GLU A 305 -3.63 7.48 -0.44
N CYS A 306 -3.32 8.32 -1.42
CA CYS A 306 -2.87 9.70 -1.19
C CYS A 306 -4.00 10.54 -0.60
N THR A 307 -3.63 11.63 0.09
CA THR A 307 -4.61 12.57 0.65
C THR A 307 -5.51 13.16 -0.44
N GLU A 308 -6.74 13.54 -0.05
CA GLU A 308 -7.73 14.14 -0.98
C GLU A 308 -7.14 15.31 -1.78
N ALA A 309 -6.38 16.19 -1.13
CA ALA A 309 -5.77 17.35 -1.78
C ALA A 309 -4.76 16.95 -2.88
N VAL A 310 -4.02 15.85 -2.68
CA VAL A 310 -3.05 15.34 -3.66
C VAL A 310 -3.75 14.68 -4.83
N VAL A 311 -4.80 13.89 -4.56
CA VAL A 311 -5.61 13.27 -5.61
C VAL A 311 -6.30 14.33 -6.46
N ASP A 312 -6.86 15.38 -5.85
CA ASP A 312 -7.48 16.50 -6.57
C ASP A 312 -6.50 17.28 -7.45
N ALA A 313 -5.23 17.39 -7.03
CA ALA A 313 -4.21 18.14 -7.76
C ALA A 313 -3.56 17.34 -8.91
N ALA A 314 -3.65 16.00 -8.86
CA ALA A 314 -3.10 15.10 -9.86
C ALA A 314 -3.95 15.06 -11.14
N ASP A 315 -3.35 14.67 -12.27
CA ASP A 315 -4.06 14.53 -13.55
C ASP A 315 -4.84 13.21 -13.64
N ALA A 316 -4.41 12.20 -12.87
CA ALA A 316 -5.11 10.93 -12.73
C ALA A 316 -4.75 10.25 -11.40
N ASP A 317 -5.62 9.35 -10.95
CA ASP A 317 -5.34 8.49 -9.80
C ASP A 317 -5.89 7.07 -10.00
N GLY A 318 -5.18 6.08 -9.46
CA GLY A 318 -5.63 4.69 -9.52
C GLY A 318 -4.65 3.72 -8.89
N SER A 319 -5.00 2.42 -8.94
CA SER A 319 -4.15 1.35 -8.45
C SER A 319 -2.78 1.30 -9.16
N THR A 320 -1.86 0.49 -8.65
CA THR A 320 -0.57 0.26 -9.29
C THR A 320 -0.71 -0.19 -10.74
N GLU A 321 -1.66 -1.07 -11.05
CA GLU A 321 -1.89 -1.54 -12.42
C GLU A 321 -2.44 -0.41 -13.30
N PHE A 322 -3.32 0.44 -12.76
CA PHE A 322 -3.78 1.64 -13.47
C PHE A 322 -2.63 2.59 -13.77
N ILE A 323 -1.75 2.87 -12.81
CA ILE A 323 -0.57 3.73 -12.97
C ILE A 323 0.36 3.18 -14.07
N ILE A 324 0.68 1.88 -14.01
CA ILE A 324 1.48 1.21 -15.05
C ILE A 324 0.87 1.42 -16.43
N ASN A 325 -0.43 1.15 -16.56
CA ASN A 325 -1.13 1.27 -17.85
C ASN A 325 -1.25 2.72 -18.32
N TYR A 326 -1.46 3.67 -17.41
CA TYR A 326 -1.52 5.10 -17.71
C TYR A 326 -0.21 5.60 -18.33
N VAL A 327 0.94 5.20 -17.77
CA VAL A 327 2.26 5.58 -18.28
C VAL A 327 2.62 4.81 -19.55
N LYS A 328 2.42 3.49 -19.58
CA LYS A 328 2.75 2.65 -20.75
C LYS A 328 1.93 3.02 -21.98
N ASN A 329 0.65 3.33 -21.83
CA ASN A 329 -0.23 3.72 -22.95
C ASN A 329 -0.24 5.23 -23.23
N GLY A 330 0.36 6.03 -22.35
CA GLY A 330 0.48 7.46 -22.55
C GLY A 330 1.45 7.85 -23.68
N PRO A 331 1.36 9.08 -24.23
CA PRO A 331 2.31 9.60 -25.21
C PRO A 331 3.73 9.79 -24.61
N PRO A 332 4.76 9.94 -25.46
CA PRO A 332 6.08 10.40 -25.02
C PRO A 332 5.99 11.69 -24.19
N GLY A 333 6.89 11.84 -23.22
CA GLY A 333 6.87 12.97 -22.29
C GLY A 333 7.26 12.58 -20.86
N VAL A 334 7.02 13.50 -19.93
CA VAL A 334 7.43 13.37 -18.53
C VAL A 334 6.24 12.96 -17.65
N TYR A 335 6.43 11.96 -16.80
CA TYR A 335 5.44 11.43 -15.87
C TYR A 335 5.97 11.53 -14.43
N ALA A 336 5.27 12.27 -13.59
CA ALA A 336 5.53 12.34 -12.15
C ALA A 336 4.56 11.39 -11.42
N VAL A 337 5.11 10.40 -10.72
CA VAL A 337 4.33 9.31 -10.14
C VAL A 337 4.35 9.35 -8.61
N GLY A 338 3.17 9.37 -7.99
CA GLY A 338 2.99 9.34 -6.53
C GLY A 338 2.60 7.96 -6.02
N THR A 339 3.57 7.04 -5.97
CA THR A 339 3.42 5.71 -5.36
C THR A 339 4.79 5.18 -4.89
N GLU A 340 4.88 3.92 -4.52
CA GLU A 340 6.12 3.27 -4.05
C GLU A 340 7.25 3.32 -5.09
N ILE A 341 8.48 3.63 -4.65
CA ILE A 341 9.62 3.98 -5.49
C ILE A 341 10.11 2.85 -6.40
N ASN A 342 10.08 1.59 -5.96
CA ASN A 342 10.56 0.47 -6.78
C ASN A 342 9.70 0.30 -8.03
N LEU A 343 8.38 0.52 -7.89
CA LEU A 343 7.49 0.53 -9.05
C LEU A 343 7.84 1.67 -10.01
N VAL A 344 8.10 2.87 -9.49
CA VAL A 344 8.42 4.05 -10.31
C VAL A 344 9.73 3.87 -11.07
N HIS A 345 10.79 3.42 -10.38
CA HIS A 345 12.10 3.16 -10.98
C HIS A 345 12.00 2.10 -12.09
N ARG A 346 11.38 0.96 -11.79
CA ARG A 346 11.17 -0.10 -12.78
C ARG A 346 10.34 0.38 -13.97
N LEU A 347 9.30 1.15 -13.72
CA LEU A 347 8.47 1.69 -14.79
C LEU A 347 9.26 2.63 -15.69
N HIS A 348 10.15 3.46 -15.13
CA HIS A 348 11.06 4.29 -15.92
C HIS A 348 11.93 3.44 -16.85
N GLU A 349 12.60 2.42 -16.31
CA GLU A 349 13.46 1.53 -17.08
C GLU A 349 12.71 0.81 -18.21
N GLU A 350 11.47 0.38 -17.96
CA GLU A 350 10.63 -0.29 -18.96
C GLU A 350 10.14 0.62 -20.09
N VAL A 351 10.11 1.95 -19.89
CA VAL A 351 9.55 2.88 -20.88
C VAL A 351 10.51 3.96 -21.39
N LYS A 352 11.73 4.07 -20.86
CA LYS A 352 12.68 5.13 -21.22
C LYS A 352 13.01 5.18 -22.71
N ASP A 353 13.12 4.02 -23.36
CA ASP A 353 13.38 3.89 -24.80
C ASP A 353 12.19 4.34 -25.67
N GLN A 354 11.02 4.58 -25.07
CA GLN A 354 9.81 5.08 -25.75
C GLN A 354 9.72 6.61 -25.69
N GLY A 355 10.79 7.31 -25.30
CA GLY A 355 10.80 8.77 -25.14
C GLY A 355 10.00 9.24 -23.92
N LYS A 356 9.93 8.40 -22.87
CA LYS A 356 9.20 8.70 -21.64
C LYS A 356 10.15 8.79 -20.46
N THR A 357 10.06 9.88 -19.70
CA THR A 357 10.77 10.01 -18.43
C THR A 357 9.77 9.82 -17.31
N VAL A 358 10.06 8.92 -16.38
CA VAL A 358 9.19 8.62 -15.24
C VAL A 358 10.00 8.84 -13.97
N PHE A 359 9.49 9.63 -13.04
CA PHE A 359 10.17 9.88 -11.77
C PHE A 359 9.18 9.96 -10.63
N CYS A 360 9.67 9.80 -9.40
CA CYS A 360 8.83 9.81 -8.22
C CYS A 360 8.57 11.25 -7.75
N LEU A 361 7.32 11.56 -7.37
CA LEU A 361 6.96 12.90 -6.89
C LEU A 361 7.74 13.35 -5.65
N ASP A 362 8.18 12.42 -4.81
CA ASP A 362 9.01 12.72 -3.65
C ASP A 362 10.44 12.17 -3.88
N PRO A 363 11.46 13.04 -4.01
CA PRO A 363 12.84 12.63 -4.25
C PRO A 363 13.52 12.06 -2.99
N ILE A 364 12.87 12.15 -1.82
CA ILE A 364 13.41 11.67 -0.53
C ILE A 364 12.47 10.57 -0.02
N ILE A 365 12.36 9.48 -0.77
CA ILE A 365 11.52 8.33 -0.39
C ILE A 365 12.36 7.18 0.15
N CYS A 366 11.89 6.62 1.27
CA CYS A 366 12.28 5.30 1.74
C CYS A 366 11.28 4.28 1.15
N PRO A 367 11.74 3.17 0.57
CA PRO A 367 10.87 2.08 0.12
C PRO A 367 9.87 1.65 1.20
N CYS A 368 8.80 0.98 0.79
CA CYS A 368 7.86 0.41 1.77
C CYS A 368 8.62 -0.54 2.71
N ALA A 369 8.80 -0.11 3.97
CA ALA A 369 9.71 -0.75 4.92
C ALA A 369 9.38 -2.22 5.18
N THR A 370 8.12 -2.63 5.02
CA THR A 370 7.70 -4.02 5.19
C THR A 370 7.82 -4.85 3.91
N MET A 371 7.59 -4.25 2.73
CA MET A 371 7.91 -4.91 1.45
C MET A 371 9.41 -5.18 1.31
N TYR A 372 10.24 -4.23 1.75
CA TYR A 372 11.70 -4.31 1.73
C TYR A 372 12.27 -5.47 2.58
N ARG A 373 11.50 -6.00 3.55
CA ARG A 373 11.90 -7.16 4.37
C ARG A 373 12.05 -8.45 3.56
N ILE A 374 11.40 -8.52 2.39
CA ILE A 374 11.59 -9.64 1.47
C ILE A 374 12.94 -9.47 0.79
N HIS A 375 13.84 -10.42 1.03
CA HIS A 375 15.22 -10.43 0.53
C HIS A 375 15.52 -11.76 -0.19
N PRO A 376 16.36 -11.78 -1.23
CA PRO A 376 16.74 -13.02 -1.92
C PRO A 376 17.26 -14.13 -0.99
N ALA A 377 17.96 -13.79 0.09
CA ALA A 377 18.36 -14.74 1.14
C ALA A 377 17.18 -15.50 1.77
N TYR A 378 16.10 -14.80 2.11
CA TYR A 378 14.89 -15.44 2.62
C TYR A 378 14.20 -16.30 1.55
N GLN A 379 14.16 -15.84 0.30
CA GLN A 379 13.63 -16.64 -0.81
C GLN A 379 14.43 -17.93 -1.00
N ALA A 380 15.76 -17.83 -1.10
CA ALA A 380 16.64 -18.98 -1.28
C ALA A 380 16.48 -19.99 -0.14
N TRP A 381 16.42 -19.51 1.10
CA TRP A 381 16.18 -20.37 2.26
C TRP A 381 14.85 -21.10 2.18
N VAL A 382 13.72 -20.38 2.05
CA VAL A 382 12.39 -21.00 2.00
C VAL A 382 12.30 -22.00 0.84
N LEU A 383 12.85 -21.66 -0.33
CA LEU A 383 12.84 -22.52 -1.51
C LEU A 383 13.70 -23.78 -1.34
N GLU A 384 14.92 -23.68 -0.81
CA GLU A 384 15.77 -24.85 -0.61
C GLU A 384 15.20 -25.81 0.47
N GLU A 385 14.48 -25.29 1.46
CA GLU A 385 13.76 -26.12 2.43
C GLU A 385 12.67 -26.99 1.76
N LEU A 386 11.98 -26.47 0.72
CA LEU A 386 11.01 -27.25 -0.05
C LEU A 386 11.66 -28.44 -0.75
N VAL A 387 12.83 -28.24 -1.36
CA VAL A 387 13.61 -29.33 -2.00
C VAL A 387 14.06 -30.36 -0.95
N ALA A 388 14.34 -29.90 0.28
CA ALA A 388 14.65 -30.77 1.41
C ALA A 388 13.41 -31.42 2.05
N GLY A 389 12.21 -31.25 1.48
CA GLY A 389 10.96 -31.84 1.93
C GLY A 389 10.37 -31.18 3.18
N ARG A 390 10.79 -29.95 3.51
CA ARG A 390 10.29 -29.18 4.67
C ARG A 390 9.58 -27.92 4.20
N ILE A 391 8.42 -27.64 4.79
CA ILE A 391 7.68 -26.41 4.55
C ILE A 391 7.94 -25.49 5.74
N VAL A 392 8.58 -24.35 5.48
CA VAL A 392 8.83 -23.28 6.45
C VAL A 392 8.04 -22.04 6.07
N ASN A 393 7.75 -21.18 7.04
CA ASN A 393 6.98 -19.95 6.85
C ASN A 393 5.63 -20.13 6.13
N GLN A 394 4.98 -21.27 6.37
CA GLN A 394 3.65 -21.52 5.82
C GLN A 394 2.64 -20.57 6.46
N ILE A 395 1.89 -19.87 5.61
CA ILE A 395 0.72 -19.13 6.01
C ILE A 395 -0.46 -20.08 5.99
N ARG A 396 -1.22 -20.12 7.08
CA ARG A 396 -2.42 -20.95 7.19
C ARG A 396 -3.49 -20.20 7.95
N VAL A 397 -4.59 -19.95 7.28
CA VAL A 397 -5.81 -19.40 7.87
C VAL A 397 -6.65 -20.56 8.42
N ASP A 398 -7.20 -20.39 9.62
CA ASP A 398 -8.09 -21.39 10.23
C ASP A 398 -9.40 -21.52 9.44
N ASP A 399 -10.06 -22.68 9.52
CA ASP A 399 -11.17 -23.01 8.62
C ASP A 399 -12.38 -22.07 8.78
N ASP A 400 -12.67 -21.63 10.01
CA ASP A 400 -13.77 -20.70 10.30
C ASP A 400 -13.46 -19.30 9.72
N THR A 401 -12.25 -18.78 9.93
CA THR A 401 -11.82 -17.54 9.27
C THR A 401 -11.83 -17.70 7.75
N ARG A 402 -11.36 -18.83 7.21
CA ARG A 402 -11.29 -19.09 5.76
C ARG A 402 -12.67 -19.05 5.13
N GLU A 403 -13.67 -19.72 5.71
CA GLU A 403 -15.04 -19.79 5.16
C GLU A 403 -15.62 -18.39 4.91
N TRP A 404 -15.60 -17.55 5.94
CA TRP A 404 -16.20 -16.22 5.88
C TRP A 404 -15.35 -15.22 5.11
N ALA A 405 -14.01 -15.31 5.20
CA ALA A 405 -13.13 -14.46 4.43
C ALA A 405 -13.24 -14.77 2.93
N ASN A 406 -13.35 -16.05 2.57
CA ASN A 406 -13.59 -16.46 1.19
C ASN A 406 -14.91 -15.87 0.68
N LEU A 407 -16.01 -15.92 1.45
CA LEU A 407 -17.27 -15.29 1.06
C LEU A 407 -17.11 -13.78 0.76
N ALA A 408 -16.37 -13.05 1.59
CA ALA A 408 -16.11 -11.63 1.35
C ALA A 408 -15.24 -11.37 0.09
N LEU A 409 -14.26 -12.24 -0.17
CA LEU A 409 -13.41 -12.20 -1.36
C LEU A 409 -14.17 -12.62 -2.64
N GLN A 410 -15.06 -13.61 -2.57
CA GLN A 410 -15.91 -14.01 -3.69
C GLN A 410 -16.87 -12.89 -4.08
N ARG A 411 -17.50 -12.21 -3.10
CA ARG A 411 -18.30 -11.01 -3.37
C ARG A 411 -17.50 -9.95 -4.09
N MET A 412 -16.26 -9.70 -3.65
CA MET A 412 -15.36 -8.78 -4.34
C MET A 412 -15.16 -9.20 -5.80
N LEU A 413 -14.90 -10.49 -6.06
CA LEU A 413 -14.67 -11.05 -7.39
C LEU A 413 -15.91 -10.96 -8.30
N GLU A 414 -17.11 -11.16 -7.75
CA GLU A 414 -18.39 -11.08 -8.48
C GLU A 414 -18.80 -9.65 -8.84
N ILE A 415 -18.31 -8.65 -8.11
CA ILE A 415 -18.60 -7.22 -8.35
C ILE A 415 -17.80 -6.66 -9.54
N VAL A 416 -16.67 -7.26 -9.90
CA VAL A 416 -15.71 -6.72 -10.90
C VAL A 416 -15.99 -7.19 -12.33
#